data_AF-A0AA41X149-F1
#
_entry.id   AF-A0AA41X149-F1
#
_cell.length_a   1.000
_cell.length_b   1.000
_cell.length_c   1.000
_cell.angle_alpha   90.00
_cell.angle_beta   90.00
_cell.angle_gamma   90.00
#
_symmetry.space_group_name_H-M   'P 1'
#
loop_
_entity.id
_entity.type
_entity.pdbx_description
1 polymer ?
#
loop_
_entity_poly.entity_id
_entity_poly.type
_entity_poly.pdbx_seq_one_letter_code
_entity_poly.pdbx_strand_id
1 'polypeptide(L)' 'MMRADPSQMNQLFLNLFSNALKFRLPDITPHISLRCVTVESTEAKEQQLLPGLDWVKLTLQDNGIGFEQTFAEKI' A
#
# COMPACT_ATOMS: atom_id res chain seq x y z
N MET A 1 -1.86 -3.20 -18.05
CA MET A 1 -0.73 -2.27 -17.85
C MET A 1 -1.25 -1.13 -16.99
N MET A 2 -0.70 -0.92 -15.79
CA MET A 2 -1.17 0.14 -14.89
C MET A 2 -0.80 1.51 -15.47
N ARG A 3 -1.75 2.45 -15.54
CA ARG A 3 -1.48 3.84 -15.92
C ARG A 3 -1.04 4.63 -14.69
N ALA A 4 0.27 4.74 -14.47
CA ALA A 4 0.85 5.48 -13.37
C ALA A 4 2.19 6.12 -13.78
N ASP A 5 2.58 7.20 -13.11
CA ASP A 5 3.90 7.80 -13.28
C ASP A 5 4.97 6.92 -12.60
N PRO A 6 5.97 6.39 -13.33
CA PRO A 6 6.94 5.47 -12.75
C PRO A 6 7.77 6.05 -11.60
N SER A 7 8.08 7.35 -11.65
CA SER A 7 8.90 8.01 -10.61
C SER A 7 8.12 8.18 -9.31
N GLN A 8 6.85 8.58 -9.42
CA GLN A 8 5.92 8.67 -8.28
C GLN A 8 5.71 7.29 -7.63
N MET A 9 5.50 6.26 -8.44
CA MET A 9 5.34 4.89 -7.93
C MET A 9 6.60 4.39 -7.23
N ASN A 10 7.78 4.63 -7.80
CA ASN A 10 9.05 4.30 -7.16
C ASN A 10 9.20 5.00 -5.81
N GLN A 11 8.91 6.30 -5.73
CA GLN A 11 9.00 7.05 -4.48
C GLN A 11 8.02 6.53 -3.43
N LEU A 12 6.77 6.24 -3.82
CA LEU A 12 5.76 5.68 -2.94
C LEU A 12 6.24 4.34 -2.35
N PHE A 13 6.68 3.41 -3.19
CA PHE A 13 7.16 2.11 -2.72
C PHE A 13 8.41 2.23 -1.86
N LEU A 14 9.37 3.09 -2.22
CA LEU A 14 10.56 3.34 -1.40
C LEU A 14 10.18 3.84 0.00
N ASN A 15 9.24 4.78 0.10
CA ASN A 15 8.77 5.30 1.38
C ASN A 15 8.13 4.18 2.22
N LEU A 16 7.24 3.38 1.61
CA LEU A 16 6.54 2.32 2.30
C LEU A 16 7.49 1.19 2.78
N PHE A 17 8.41 0.73 1.92
CA PHE A 17 9.40 -0.29 2.30
C PHE A 17 10.40 0.24 3.34
N SER A 18 10.85 1.49 3.20
CA SER A 18 11.73 2.12 4.18
C SER A 18 11.04 2.21 5.55
N ASN A 19 9.76 2.57 5.59
CA ASN A 19 8.99 2.62 6.83
C ASN A 19 8.87 1.23 7.48
N ALA A 20 8.51 0.21 6.70
CA ALA A 20 8.42 -1.17 7.21
C ALA A 20 9.74 -1.68 7.82
N LEU A 21 10.89 -1.29 7.25
CA LEU A 21 12.20 -1.64 7.80
C LEU A 21 12.60 -0.79 9.00
N LYS A 22 12.28 0.52 8.99
CA LYS A 22 12.58 1.47 10.06
C LYS A 22 11.81 1.15 11.34
N PHE A 23 10.54 0.77 11.20
CA PHE A 23 9.61 0.53 12.31
C PHE A 23 9.43 -0.95 12.63
N ARG A 24 10.46 -1.77 12.34
CA ARG A 24 10.47 -3.18 12.70
C ARG A 24 10.53 -3.38 14.22
N LEU A 25 9.98 -4.49 14.68
CA LEU A 25 10.20 -4.95 16.05
C LEU A 25 11.67 -5.40 16.23
N PRO A 26 12.36 -4.97 17.30
CA PRO A 26 13.67 -5.52 17.65
C PRO A 26 13.58 -7.05 17.81
N ASP A 27 14.63 -7.74 17.37
CA ASP A 27 14.78 -9.20 17.48
C ASP A 27 13.75 -10.06 16.72
N ILE A 28 12.82 -9.45 15.99
CA ILE A 28 11.91 -10.13 15.06
C ILE A 28 12.42 -9.95 13.63
N THR A 29 12.48 -11.05 12.87
CA THR A 29 12.82 -10.98 11.44
C THR A 29 11.72 -10.22 10.70
N PRO A 30 12.04 -9.12 9.98
CA PRO A 30 11.05 -8.35 9.26
C PRO A 30 10.46 -9.19 8.12
N HIS A 31 9.14 -9.26 8.07
CA HIS A 31 8.38 -9.92 7.02
C HIS A 31 7.45 -8.89 6.39
N ILE A 32 7.72 -8.60 5.11
CA ILE A 32 6.96 -7.64 4.31
C ILE A 32 6.32 -8.39 3.16
N SER A 33 5.01 -8.21 2.97
CA SER A 33 4.25 -8.82 1.89
C SER A 33 3.57 -7.76 1.04
N LEU A 34 3.62 -7.95 -0.28
CA LEU A 34 2.92 -7.12 -1.26
C LEU A 34 1.89 -8.00 -2.00
N ARG A 35 0.64 -7.58 -1.98
CA ARG A 35 -0.45 -8.23 -2.71
C ARG A 35 -1.04 -7.24 -3.72
N CYS A 36 -1.29 -7.73 -4.93
CA CYS A 36 -2.00 -7.01 -5.98
C CYS A 36 -3.23 -7.82 -6.37
N VAL A 37 -4.40 -7.20 -6.33
CA VAL A 37 -5.65 -7.81 -6.79
C VAL A 37 -6.40 -6.84 -7.67
N THR A 38 -7.10 -7.36 -8.68
CA THR A 38 -8.08 -6.58 -9.43
C THR A 38 -9.26 -6.27 -8.51
N VAL A 39 -9.79 -5.06 -8.60
CA VAL A 39 -10.96 -4.64 -7.84
C VAL A 39 -12.21 -4.99 -8.64
N GLU A 40 -13.12 -5.73 -8.02
CA GLU A 40 -14.40 -6.08 -8.62
C GLU A 40 -15.29 -4.85 -8.76
N SER A 41 -16.20 -4.86 -9.75
CA SER A 41 -17.08 -3.72 -10.02
C SER A 41 -17.97 -3.32 -8.84
N THR A 42 -18.32 -4.27 -7.96
CA THR A 42 -19.10 -4.02 -6.74
C THR A 42 -18.26 -3.30 -5.69
N GLU A 43 -17.04 -3.78 -5.42
CA GLU A 43 -16.10 -3.13 -4.48
C GLU A 43 -15.74 -1.72 -4.96
N ALA A 44 -15.51 -1.54 -6.27
CA ALA A 44 -15.21 -0.23 -6.84
C ALA A 44 -16.34 0.79 -6.60
N LYS A 45 -17.60 0.37 -6.68
CA LYS A 45 -18.77 1.22 -6.38
C LYS A 45 -18.86 1.57 -4.90
N GLU A 46 -18.65 0.59 -4.01
CA GLU A 46 -18.65 0.82 -2.56
C GLU A 46 -17.57 1.81 -2.14
N GLN A 47 -16.40 1.72 -2.76
CA GLN A 47 -15.26 2.62 -2.54
C GLN A 47 -15.36 3.94 -3.33
N GLN A 48 -16.47 4.20 -4.02
CA GLN A 48 -16.70 5.41 -4.83
C GLN A 48 -15.60 5.70 -5.85
N LEU A 49 -14.99 4.65 -6.40
CA LEU A 49 -13.97 4.78 -7.45
C LEU A 49 -14.62 5.19 -8.78
N LEU A 50 -13.82 5.81 -9.66
CA LEU A 50 -14.35 6.28 -10.94
C LEU A 50 -14.90 5.10 -11.77
N PRO A 51 -16.16 5.19 -12.23
CA PRO A 51 -16.78 4.15 -13.02
C PRO A 51 -16.15 4.06 -14.42
N GLY A 52 -16.18 2.87 -15.02
CA GLY A 52 -15.66 2.63 -16.37
C GLY A 52 -14.14 2.50 -16.47
N LEU A 53 -13.45 2.41 -15.33
CA LEU A 53 -12.02 2.11 -15.25
C LEU A 53 -11.80 0.78 -14.54
N ASP A 54 -10.77 0.06 -14.96
CA ASP A 54 -10.24 -1.09 -14.23
C ASP A 54 -9.36 -0.61 -13.08
N TRP A 55 -9.65 -1.10 -11.88
CA TRP A 55 -8.94 -0.75 -10.68
C TRP A 55 -8.13 -1.94 -10.16
N VAL A 56 -7.00 -1.64 -9.54
CA VAL A 56 -6.20 -2.63 -8.82
C VAL A 56 -5.94 -2.12 -7.41
N LYS A 57 -6.01 -3.04 -6.45
CA LYS A 57 -5.72 -2.79 -5.05
C LYS A 57 -4.38 -3.40 -4.71
N LEU A 58 -3.48 -2.53 -4.29
CA LEU A 58 -2.19 -2.90 -3.75
C LEU A 58 -2.26 -2.90 -2.23
N THR A 59 -1.81 -3.96 -1.60
CA THR A 59 -1.74 -4.08 -0.14
C THR A 59 -0.32 -4.42 0.24
N LEU A 60 0.35 -3.49 0.93
CA LEU A 60 1.62 -3.75 1.58
C LEU A 60 1.38 -3.96 3.07
N GLN A 61 1.90 -5.05 3.61
CA GLN A 61 1.77 -5.40 5.02
C GLN A 61 3.13 -5.83 5.57
N ASP A 62 3.50 -5.28 6.72
CA ASP A 62 4.66 -5.68 7.51
C ASP A 62 4.26 -6.22 8.89
N ASN A 63 5.22 -6.81 9.61
CA ASN A 63 5.07 -7.31 10.98
C ASN A 63 5.80 -6.41 12.02
N GLY A 64 5.91 -5.11 11.75
CA GLY A 64 6.55 -4.13 12.62
C GLY A 64 5.66 -3.70 13.79
N ILE A 65 6.03 -2.57 14.41
CA ILE A 65 5.36 -2.03 15.61
C ILE A 65 4.00 -1.38 15.31
N GLY A 66 3.65 -1.20 14.03
CA GLY A 66 2.51 -0.38 13.60
C GLY A 66 2.75 1.12 13.81
N PHE A 67 1.74 1.94 13.56
CA PHE A 67 1.78 3.38 13.86
C PHE A 67 0.41 3.87 14.31
N GLU A 68 0.37 4.94 15.09
CA GLU A 68 -0.90 5.53 15.50
C GLU A 68 -1.64 6.14 14.30
N GLN A 69 -2.96 5.94 14.22
CA GLN A 69 -3.80 6.39 13.09
C GLN A 69 -3.65 7.89 12.78
N THR A 70 -3.29 8.71 13.76
CA THR A 70 -3.04 10.15 13.60
C THR A 70 -1.92 10.47 12.59
N PHE A 71 -1.06 9.49 12.25
CA PHE A 71 -0.02 9.62 11.23
C PHE A 71 -0.41 9.06 9.85
N ALA A 72 -1.60 8.48 9.70
CA ALA A 72 -2.03 7.80 8.47
C ALA A 72 -2.10 8.73 7.24
N GLU A 73 -2.35 10.02 7.44
CA GLU A 73 -2.45 11.01 6.35
C GLU A 73 -1.10 11.58 5.90
N LYS A 74 0.02 11.20 6.54
CA LYS A 74 1.36 11.71 6.22
C LYS A 74 2.16 10.80 5.27
N ILE A 75 1.51 9.82 4.68
CA ILE A 75 2.13 8.80 3.81
C ILE A 75 1.73 9.06 2.36
#